data_AF-A0A520GN19-F1
#
_entry.id   AF-A0A520GN19-F1
#
_cell.length_a   1.000
_cell.length_b   1.000
_cell.length_c   1.000
_cell.angle_alpha   90.00
_cell.angle_beta   90.00
_cell.angle_gamma   90.00
#
_symmetry.space_group_name_H-M   'P 1'
#
loop_
_entity.id
_entity.type
_entity.pdbx_description
1 polymer ?
#
loop_
_entity_poly.entity_id
_entity_poly.type
_entity_poly.pdbx_seq_one_letter_code
_entity_poly.pdbx_strand_id
1 'polypeptide(L)'
;LDASLQRDDGVMALASQAFFRWYFPRFAAKTFALARQDEYEADRVSARLLGSDVAAAALTEIAVKSAWYAEMFWSAHWSRAVSEALPVGPFSAMEAQLRAPLDPDFAREALRGAMRRVSDVDDTHPVLRDRLEALDERGGLPAWSAKPALGLLADKAKWIAHFDGEWRRAHTNDWKQHHAYLTRVRDRTAALAASAGRNNADEMVEWADCERRIDPAVDVRGHYERALQITADHPGALRGLAQTLPATDRAARLVVLERLHTSSAASGWWAAKTAVALLENPDAGPHDEAALKRWRERARTAEAAEQRAWEEITAAPFFSQIARHDLSDFELCELRADLMRCAAVSRAWLVRKNLREFPWRRAYILFAELPTLADEERWQLCRELEHTLTLPGAVLVLWAGHSPTLAEIERQAFEPVWTRIAG
;
A
#
# COMPACT_ATOMS: atom_id res chain seq x y z
N LEU A 1 -7.17 23.21 47.34
CA LEU A 1 -7.42 24.61 46.96
C LEU A 1 -6.49 24.88 45.77
N ASP A 2 -6.88 24.64 44.53
CA ASP A 2 -8.23 24.78 44.00
C ASP A 2 -8.53 23.71 42.93
N ALA A 3 -9.60 22.96 43.17
CA ALA A 3 -10.13 21.90 42.31
C ALA A 3 -11.03 22.50 41.20
N SER A 4 -10.63 23.66 40.67
CA SER A 4 -11.40 24.46 39.71
C SER A 4 -10.82 24.49 38.30
N LEU A 5 -9.66 23.86 38.05
CA LEU A 5 -9.07 23.74 36.70
C LEU A 5 -9.33 22.39 36.00
N GLN A 6 -9.94 21.41 36.68
CA GLN A 6 -10.28 20.08 36.11
C GLN A 6 -11.71 20.00 35.55
N ARG A 7 -12.34 21.14 35.26
CA ARG A 7 -13.71 21.22 34.73
C ARG A 7 -13.86 21.92 33.38
N ASP A 8 -12.76 22.17 32.66
CA ASP A 8 -12.79 22.87 31.35
C ASP A 8 -12.21 22.06 30.17
N ASP A 9 -12.04 20.74 30.34
CA ASP A 9 -11.51 19.85 29.28
C ASP A 9 -12.50 19.56 28.13
N GLY A 10 -13.68 20.17 28.14
CA GLY A 10 -14.60 20.14 27.01
C GLY A 10 -14.36 21.29 26.05
N VAL A 11 -14.45 22.53 26.53
CA VAL A 11 -14.54 23.71 25.66
C VAL A 11 -13.16 24.23 25.27
N MET A 12 -12.18 24.22 26.17
CA MET A 12 -10.83 24.71 25.85
C MET A 12 -10.04 23.70 25.01
N ALA A 13 -10.25 22.41 25.20
CA ALA A 13 -9.70 21.36 24.33
C ALA A 13 -10.37 21.35 22.94
N LEU A 14 -11.70 21.51 22.86
CA LEU A 14 -12.41 21.69 21.58
C LEU A 14 -12.01 23.00 20.88
N ALA A 15 -11.85 24.10 21.61
CA ALA A 15 -11.39 25.37 21.07
C ALA A 15 -9.93 25.28 20.60
N SER A 16 -9.07 24.55 21.33
CA SER A 16 -7.68 24.30 20.94
C SER A 16 -7.61 23.37 19.73
N GLN A 17 -8.39 22.28 19.67
CA GLN A 17 -8.47 21.41 18.49
C GLN A 17 -9.08 22.12 17.29
N ALA A 18 -10.11 22.95 17.47
CA ALA A 18 -10.68 23.78 16.41
C ALA A 18 -9.66 24.83 15.94
N PHE A 19 -8.92 25.44 16.87
CA PHE A 19 -7.82 26.33 16.55
C PHE A 19 -6.70 25.61 15.81
N PHE A 20 -6.25 24.42 16.22
CA PHE A 20 -5.23 23.66 15.48
C PHE A 20 -5.74 23.18 14.12
N ARG A 21 -6.97 22.69 14.00
CA ARG A 21 -7.59 22.36 12.69
C ARG A 21 -7.72 23.57 11.76
N TRP A 22 -7.88 24.78 12.30
CA TRP A 22 -7.94 26.01 11.51
C TRP A 22 -6.55 26.59 11.23
N TYR A 23 -5.68 26.65 12.24
CA TYR A 23 -4.39 27.31 12.24
C TYR A 23 -3.31 26.43 11.60
N PHE A 24 -3.25 25.13 11.94
CA PHE A 24 -2.20 24.23 11.46
C PHE A 24 -2.19 24.11 9.93
N PRO A 25 -3.31 23.93 9.22
CA PRO A 25 -3.28 23.94 7.74
C PRO A 25 -2.83 25.29 7.17
N ARG A 26 -3.15 26.42 7.83
CA ARG A 26 -2.73 27.76 7.40
C ARG A 26 -1.26 28.04 7.71
N PHE A 27 -0.77 27.54 8.84
CA PHE A 27 0.62 27.62 9.26
C PHE A 27 1.48 26.69 8.40
N ALA A 28 1.09 25.43 8.22
CA ALA A 28 1.69 24.48 7.31
C ALA A 28 1.70 25.02 5.87
N ALA A 29 0.58 25.53 5.35
CA ALA A 29 0.55 26.15 4.02
C ALA A 29 1.53 27.33 3.88
N LYS A 30 1.70 28.15 4.92
CA LYS A 30 2.69 29.26 4.92
C LYS A 30 4.13 28.76 5.03
N THR A 31 4.40 27.79 5.90
CA THR A 31 5.73 27.23 6.12
C THR A 31 6.19 26.37 4.94
N PHE A 32 5.28 25.63 4.31
CA PHE A 32 5.54 24.88 3.08
C PHE A 32 5.67 25.79 1.87
N ALA A 33 4.91 26.89 1.80
CA ALA A 33 5.16 27.92 0.80
C ALA A 33 6.56 28.53 0.93
N LEU A 34 7.05 28.74 2.16
CA LEU A 34 8.42 29.21 2.41
C LEU A 34 9.46 28.16 2.00
N ALA A 35 9.28 26.90 2.39
CA ALA A 35 10.17 25.80 1.98
C ALA A 35 10.26 25.66 0.45
N ARG A 36 9.14 25.85 -0.27
CA ARG A 36 9.13 25.87 -1.74
C ARG A 36 9.91 27.06 -2.31
N GLN A 37 9.86 28.23 -1.67
CA GLN A 37 10.68 29.37 -2.09
C GLN A 37 12.17 29.08 -1.91
N ASP A 38 12.56 28.40 -0.83
CA ASP A 38 13.94 27.99 -0.61
C ASP A 38 14.42 27.01 -1.71
N GLU A 39 13.56 26.07 -2.14
CA GLU A 39 13.86 25.17 -3.27
C GLU A 39 14.05 25.93 -4.58
N TYR A 40 13.18 26.89 -4.91
CA TYR A 40 13.35 27.73 -6.10
C TYR A 40 14.60 28.61 -6.02
N GLU A 41 14.95 29.11 -4.83
CA GLU A 41 16.19 29.86 -4.65
C GLU A 41 17.42 28.97 -4.85
N ALA A 42 17.41 27.75 -4.31
CA ALA A 42 18.47 26.76 -4.49
C ALA A 42 18.64 26.38 -5.98
N ASP A 43 17.55 26.19 -6.71
CA ASP A 43 17.56 25.95 -8.16
C ASP A 43 18.16 27.14 -8.91
N ARG A 44 17.74 28.36 -8.58
CA ARG A 44 18.26 29.59 -9.19
C ARG A 44 19.74 29.80 -8.87
N VAL A 45 20.21 29.43 -7.68
CA VAL A 45 21.65 29.44 -7.35
C VAL A 45 22.39 28.41 -8.21
N SER A 46 21.88 27.19 -8.32
CA SER A 46 22.48 26.13 -9.14
C SER A 46 22.57 26.52 -10.61
N ALA A 47 21.50 27.09 -11.15
CA ALA A 47 21.45 27.60 -12.52
C ALA A 47 22.42 28.77 -12.75
N ARG A 48 22.57 29.69 -11.79
CA ARG A 48 23.57 30.78 -11.87
C ARG A 48 25.01 30.26 -11.86
N LEU A 49 25.29 29.17 -11.16
CA LEU A 49 26.64 28.62 -11.03
C LEU A 49 27.04 27.73 -12.21
N LEU A 50 26.10 26.95 -12.75
CA LEU A 50 26.41 25.87 -13.70
C LEU A 50 25.64 25.95 -15.03
N GLY A 51 24.61 26.81 -15.13
CA GLY A 51 23.68 26.86 -16.27
C GLY A 51 22.30 26.30 -15.92
N SER A 52 21.24 26.90 -16.49
CA SER A 52 19.86 26.44 -16.32
C SER A 52 19.66 25.03 -16.87
N ASP A 53 20.29 24.73 -18.00
CA ASP A 53 20.29 23.43 -18.67
C ASP A 53 20.84 22.32 -17.78
N VAL A 54 21.97 22.57 -17.10
CA VAL A 54 22.60 21.63 -16.17
C VAL A 54 21.73 21.43 -14.91
N ALA A 55 21.16 22.51 -14.37
CA ALA A 55 20.28 22.43 -13.21
C ALA A 55 19.00 21.63 -13.53
N ALA A 56 18.37 21.92 -14.68
CA ALA A 56 17.19 21.19 -15.16
C ALA A 56 17.50 19.70 -15.44
N ALA A 57 18.66 19.41 -16.02
CA ALA A 57 19.10 18.03 -16.24
C ALA A 57 19.26 17.28 -14.91
N ALA A 58 19.86 17.90 -13.89
CA ALA A 58 20.03 17.30 -12.57
C ALA A 58 18.68 17.04 -11.88
N LEU A 59 17.76 18.00 -11.89
CA LEU A 59 16.40 17.84 -11.35
C LEU A 59 15.65 16.69 -12.03
N THR A 60 15.76 16.61 -13.36
CA THR A 60 15.12 15.56 -14.14
C THR A 60 15.71 14.19 -13.83
N GLU A 61 17.04 14.09 -13.74
CA GLU A 61 17.72 12.85 -13.38
C GLU A 61 17.33 12.37 -11.96
N ILE A 62 17.26 13.28 -10.99
CA ILE A 62 16.82 12.97 -9.63
C ILE A 62 15.39 12.42 -9.65
N ALA A 63 14.47 13.07 -10.36
CA ALA A 63 13.08 12.62 -10.42
C ALA A 63 12.95 11.21 -11.03
N VAL A 64 13.65 10.95 -12.13
CA VAL A 64 13.61 9.63 -12.81
C VAL A 64 14.29 8.55 -11.97
N LYS A 65 15.48 8.82 -11.42
CA LYS A 65 16.19 7.84 -10.56
C LYS A 65 15.47 7.61 -9.23
N SER A 66 14.71 8.59 -8.73
CA SER A 66 13.86 8.40 -7.54
C SER A 66 12.71 7.44 -7.81
N ALA A 67 12.09 7.51 -9.00
CA ALA A 67 11.09 6.53 -9.41
C ALA A 67 11.71 5.12 -9.50
N TRP A 68 12.87 4.99 -10.14
CA TRP A 68 13.60 3.71 -10.19
C TRP A 68 13.94 3.16 -8.80
N TYR A 69 14.41 4.03 -7.91
CA TYR A 69 14.74 3.68 -6.53
C TYR A 69 13.54 3.12 -5.77
N ALA A 70 12.38 3.77 -5.91
CA ALA A 70 11.14 3.35 -5.24
C ALA A 70 10.55 2.07 -5.85
N GLU A 71 10.50 1.97 -7.18
CA GLU A 71 9.74 0.93 -7.89
C GLU A 71 10.57 -0.33 -8.16
N MET A 72 11.87 -0.19 -8.44
CA MET A 72 12.71 -1.27 -8.94
C MET A 72 13.73 -1.72 -7.90
N PHE A 73 14.51 -0.78 -7.35
CA PHE A 73 15.67 -1.13 -6.51
C PHE A 73 15.27 -1.92 -5.26
N TRP A 74 14.34 -1.39 -4.46
CA TRP A 74 13.96 -2.04 -3.21
C TRP A 74 13.26 -3.37 -3.42
N SER A 75 12.38 -3.45 -4.43
CA SER A 75 11.73 -4.70 -4.83
C SER A 75 12.78 -5.77 -5.13
N ALA A 76 13.74 -5.46 -6.03
CA ALA A 76 14.81 -6.38 -6.38
C ALA A 76 15.74 -6.71 -5.19
N HIS A 77 16.01 -5.74 -4.31
CA HIS A 77 16.82 -5.95 -3.13
C HIS A 77 16.17 -6.97 -2.18
N TRP A 78 14.88 -6.82 -1.89
CA TRP A 78 14.15 -7.74 -1.02
C TRP A 78 13.94 -9.12 -1.64
N SER A 79 13.79 -9.22 -2.97
CA SER A 79 13.76 -10.50 -3.68
C SER A 79 15.02 -11.35 -3.49
N ARG A 80 16.17 -10.76 -3.09
CA ARG A 80 17.37 -11.55 -2.75
C ARG A 80 17.17 -12.48 -1.56
N ALA A 81 16.20 -12.18 -0.70
CA ALA A 81 15.81 -13.07 0.38
C ALA A 81 15.27 -14.43 -0.12
N VAL A 82 15.02 -14.63 -1.42
CA VAL A 82 14.75 -15.96 -1.98
C VAL A 82 15.95 -16.91 -1.77
N SER A 83 17.18 -16.41 -1.95
CA SER A 83 18.41 -17.22 -1.89
C SER A 83 19.28 -16.93 -0.67
N GLU A 84 19.12 -15.76 -0.05
CA GLU A 84 19.98 -15.29 1.04
C GLU A 84 19.26 -15.31 2.38
N ALA A 85 19.64 -16.22 3.27
CA ALA A 85 19.00 -16.39 4.58
C ALA A 85 19.29 -15.25 5.57
N LEU A 86 20.37 -14.49 5.33
CA LEU A 86 20.79 -13.36 6.15
C LEU A 86 20.68 -12.06 5.34
N PRO A 87 20.40 -10.92 5.99
CA PRO A 87 20.26 -9.65 5.30
C PRO A 87 21.57 -9.24 4.64
N VAL A 88 21.45 -8.67 3.45
CA VAL A 88 22.55 -8.15 2.64
C VAL A 88 22.48 -6.63 2.62
N GLY A 89 23.63 -5.95 2.59
CA GLY A 89 23.66 -4.49 2.55
C GLY A 89 23.16 -3.95 1.19
N PRO A 90 22.28 -2.93 1.16
CA PRO A 90 21.76 -2.38 -0.10
C PRO A 90 22.73 -1.42 -0.80
N PHE A 91 23.57 -0.67 -0.07
CA PHE A 91 24.22 0.53 -0.57
C PHE A 91 25.35 0.25 -1.56
N SER A 92 26.08 -0.86 -1.40
CA SER A 92 27.08 -1.28 -2.39
C SER A 92 26.46 -1.59 -3.76
N ALA A 93 25.33 -2.31 -3.78
CA ALA A 93 24.60 -2.60 -5.00
C ALA A 93 23.99 -1.32 -5.59
N MET A 94 23.46 -0.44 -4.74
CA MET A 94 22.88 0.84 -5.13
C MET A 94 23.89 1.75 -5.84
N GLU A 95 25.13 1.86 -5.34
CA GLU A 95 26.20 2.64 -6.00
C GLU A 95 26.48 2.12 -7.42
N ALA A 96 26.49 0.80 -7.62
CA ALA A 96 26.71 0.21 -8.93
C ALA A 96 25.53 0.46 -9.86
N GLN A 97 24.30 0.23 -9.39
CA GLN A 97 23.09 0.32 -10.21
C GLN A 97 22.69 1.75 -10.56
N LEU A 98 22.85 2.72 -9.65
CA LEU A 98 22.57 4.13 -9.94
C LEU A 98 23.50 4.76 -10.99
N ARG A 99 24.65 4.11 -11.28
CA ARG A 99 25.55 4.52 -12.36
C ARG A 99 25.19 3.87 -13.70
N ALA A 100 24.44 2.79 -13.69
CA ALA A 100 24.02 2.14 -14.93
C ALA A 100 22.98 3.01 -15.65
N PRO A 101 23.01 3.04 -17.00
CA PRO A 101 21.93 3.66 -17.76
C PRO A 101 20.62 2.94 -17.46
N LEU A 102 19.57 3.70 -17.24
CA LEU A 102 18.22 3.17 -17.06
C LEU A 102 17.66 2.69 -18.39
N ASP A 103 16.72 1.74 -18.31
CA ASP A 103 15.91 1.36 -19.45
C ASP A 103 15.22 2.62 -20.04
N PRO A 104 15.33 2.88 -21.37
CA PRO A 104 14.77 4.09 -21.95
C PRO A 104 13.25 4.21 -21.86
N ASP A 105 12.51 3.10 -21.90
CA ASP A 105 11.05 3.12 -21.76
C ASP A 105 10.65 3.44 -20.33
N PHE A 106 11.31 2.82 -19.35
CA PHE A 106 11.14 3.17 -17.95
C PHE A 106 11.45 4.66 -17.70
N ALA A 107 12.59 5.15 -18.19
CA ALA A 107 13.00 6.53 -17.96
C ALA A 107 12.01 7.53 -18.55
N ARG A 108 11.50 7.27 -19.76
CA ARG A 108 10.44 8.08 -20.39
C ARG A 108 9.17 8.09 -19.55
N GLU A 109 8.73 6.92 -19.08
CA GLU A 109 7.49 6.83 -18.29
C GLU A 109 7.65 7.50 -16.92
N ALA A 110 8.77 7.30 -16.25
CA ALA A 110 9.10 7.96 -14.98
C ALA A 110 9.12 9.49 -15.13
N LEU A 111 9.71 10.01 -16.22
CA LEU A 111 9.71 11.45 -16.50
C LEU A 111 8.29 11.97 -16.74
N ARG A 112 7.49 11.29 -17.58
CA ARG A 112 6.08 11.66 -17.79
C ARG A 112 5.30 11.67 -16.48
N GLY A 113 5.48 10.63 -15.66
CA GLY A 113 4.89 10.53 -14.33
C GLY A 113 5.26 11.73 -13.46
N ALA A 114 6.55 12.08 -13.39
CA ALA A 114 7.03 13.24 -12.63
C ALA A 114 6.46 14.57 -13.14
N MET A 115 6.34 14.76 -14.46
CA MET A 115 5.79 15.97 -15.09
C MET A 115 4.26 16.12 -14.89
N ARG A 116 3.55 15.00 -14.68
CA ARG A 116 2.10 14.98 -14.41
C ARG A 116 1.76 15.22 -12.95
N ARG A 117 2.72 15.13 -12.02
CA ARG A 117 2.46 15.37 -10.59
C ARG A 117 1.97 16.80 -10.36
N VAL A 118 1.00 16.93 -9.48
CA VAL A 118 0.48 18.21 -9.01
C VAL A 118 0.91 18.37 -7.56
N SER A 119 1.43 19.54 -7.22
CA SER A 119 1.84 19.87 -5.86
C SER A 119 0.66 19.70 -4.90
N ASP A 120 0.82 18.89 -3.86
CA ASP A 120 -0.16 18.75 -2.78
C ASP A 120 -0.02 19.91 -1.79
N VAL A 121 -1.06 20.21 -1.02
CA VAL A 121 -1.06 21.25 0.02
C VAL A 121 -0.04 20.92 1.11
N ASP A 122 0.21 19.63 1.34
CA ASP A 122 1.13 19.13 2.37
C ASP A 122 2.54 18.80 1.85
N ASP A 123 2.82 19.01 0.55
CA ASP A 123 4.14 18.73 -0.03
C ASP A 123 5.13 19.86 0.26
N THR A 124 6.21 19.56 0.99
CA THR A 124 7.27 20.53 1.30
C THR A 124 8.10 20.93 0.07
N HIS A 125 8.04 20.15 -1.02
CA HIS A 125 8.84 20.40 -2.22
C HIS A 125 7.95 20.74 -3.43
N PRO A 126 8.37 21.68 -4.30
CA PRO A 126 7.67 21.94 -5.54
C PRO A 126 7.87 20.79 -6.53
N VAL A 127 6.84 20.46 -7.31
CA VAL A 127 6.93 19.40 -8.33
C VAL A 127 7.93 19.75 -9.43
N LEU A 128 8.46 18.70 -10.09
CA LEU A 128 9.47 18.85 -11.16
C LEU A 128 9.07 19.88 -12.21
N ARG A 129 7.82 19.84 -12.69
CA ARG A 129 7.32 20.74 -13.73
C ARG A 129 7.50 22.20 -13.34
N ASP A 130 7.06 22.58 -12.14
CA ASP A 130 7.08 23.97 -11.69
C ASP A 130 8.52 24.45 -11.46
N ARG A 131 9.42 23.57 -11.00
CA ARG A 131 10.86 23.86 -10.87
C ARG A 131 11.55 24.08 -12.21
N LEU A 132 11.22 23.27 -13.23
CA LEU A 132 11.74 23.45 -14.59
C LEU A 132 11.22 24.74 -15.22
N GLU A 133 9.94 25.07 -15.04
CA GLU A 133 9.34 26.31 -15.52
C GLU A 133 10.00 27.54 -14.88
N ALA A 134 10.28 27.50 -13.57
CA ALA A 134 11.00 28.57 -12.88
C ALA A 134 12.44 28.80 -13.40
N LEU A 135 13.02 27.80 -14.07
CA LEU A 135 14.33 27.87 -14.73
C LEU A 135 14.24 28.21 -16.22
N ASP A 136 13.04 28.41 -16.78
CA ASP A 136 12.77 28.56 -18.22
C ASP A 136 13.23 27.35 -19.06
N GLU A 137 13.17 26.15 -18.46
CA GLU A 137 13.62 24.90 -19.06
C GLU A 137 12.44 23.94 -19.32
N ARG A 138 12.62 23.03 -20.28
CA ARG A 138 11.60 22.02 -20.64
C ARG A 138 11.98 20.63 -20.13
N GLY A 139 10.97 19.85 -19.76
CA GLY A 139 11.16 18.45 -19.40
C GLY A 139 11.67 17.61 -20.57
N GLY A 140 12.83 16.99 -20.41
CA GLY A 140 13.43 16.08 -21.38
C GLY A 140 14.44 15.16 -20.69
N LEU A 141 14.65 13.97 -21.23
CA LEU A 141 15.63 13.05 -20.65
C LEU A 141 17.04 13.66 -20.78
N PRO A 142 17.77 13.81 -19.67
CA PRO A 142 19.11 14.39 -19.70
C PRO A 142 20.14 13.39 -20.21
N ALA A 143 21.33 13.90 -20.54
CA ALA A 143 22.52 13.05 -20.51
C ALA A 143 22.78 12.65 -19.05
N TRP A 144 22.76 11.35 -18.76
CA TRP A 144 22.94 10.85 -17.39
C TRP A 144 24.31 11.23 -16.82
N SER A 145 24.33 11.57 -15.53
CA SER A 145 25.56 11.85 -14.80
C SER A 145 26.52 10.65 -14.83
N ALA A 146 27.77 10.92 -15.22
CA ALA A 146 28.79 9.88 -15.33
C ALA A 146 29.45 9.52 -13.98
N LYS A 147 29.32 10.38 -12.96
CA LYS A 147 30.00 10.24 -11.66
C LYS A 147 29.03 10.50 -10.50
N PRO A 148 28.97 9.62 -9.49
CA PRO A 148 28.14 9.84 -8.31
C PRO A 148 28.79 10.82 -7.34
N ALA A 149 27.96 11.54 -6.58
CA ALA A 149 28.41 12.41 -5.48
C ALA A 149 29.18 11.66 -4.37
N LEU A 150 29.03 10.33 -4.28
CA LEU A 150 29.83 9.48 -3.39
C LEU A 150 31.35 9.61 -3.63
N GLY A 151 31.77 10.00 -4.85
CA GLY A 151 33.17 10.28 -5.16
C GLY A 151 33.74 11.51 -4.43
N LEU A 152 32.88 12.36 -3.85
CA LEU A 152 33.30 13.51 -3.02
C LEU A 152 33.67 13.10 -1.59
N LEU A 153 33.33 11.89 -1.17
CA LEU A 153 33.67 11.37 0.15
C LEU A 153 35.11 10.83 0.15
N ALA A 154 35.90 11.25 1.13
CA ALA A 154 37.30 10.83 1.27
C ALA A 154 37.48 9.30 1.39
N ASP A 155 36.53 8.61 2.02
CA ASP A 155 36.51 7.14 2.13
C ASP A 155 35.08 6.62 1.93
N LYS A 156 34.66 6.57 0.66
CA LYS A 156 33.33 6.06 0.31
C LYS A 156 33.10 4.61 0.74
N ALA A 157 34.13 3.77 0.75
CA ALA A 157 34.02 2.35 1.08
C ALA A 157 33.67 2.17 2.56
N LYS A 158 34.29 2.95 3.44
CA LYS A 158 33.93 3.00 4.87
C LYS A 158 32.47 3.36 5.08
N TRP A 159 31.97 4.40 4.42
CA TRP A 159 30.58 4.86 4.61
C TRP A 159 29.57 3.84 4.09
N ILE A 160 29.81 3.26 2.91
CA ILE A 160 28.96 2.18 2.38
C ILE A 160 28.93 1.01 3.37
N ALA A 161 30.08 0.54 3.85
CA ALA A 161 30.16 -0.56 4.80
C ALA A 161 29.46 -0.25 6.13
N HIS A 162 29.58 0.99 6.62
CA HIS A 162 28.91 1.46 7.83
C HIS A 162 27.38 1.39 7.69
N PHE A 163 26.82 2.06 6.68
CA PHE A 163 25.38 2.10 6.46
C PHE A 163 24.79 0.74 6.08
N ASP A 164 25.53 -0.09 5.34
CA ASP A 164 25.14 -1.47 5.08
C ASP A 164 25.08 -2.29 6.38
N GLY A 165 26.01 -2.06 7.31
CA GLY A 165 26.01 -2.69 8.63
C GLY A 165 24.88 -2.21 9.54
N GLU A 166 24.55 -0.92 9.49
CA GLU A 166 23.38 -0.35 10.17
C GLU A 166 22.08 -0.96 9.64
N TRP A 167 21.92 -0.98 8.32
CA TRP A 167 20.73 -1.49 7.67
C TRP A 167 20.49 -2.97 7.98
N ARG A 168 21.53 -3.82 7.89
CA ARG A 168 21.43 -5.24 8.24
C ARG A 168 20.97 -5.46 9.68
N ARG A 169 21.52 -4.70 10.63
CA ARG A 169 21.15 -4.79 12.05
C ARG A 169 19.68 -4.43 12.25
N ALA A 170 19.22 -3.35 11.62
CA ALA A 170 17.83 -2.89 11.72
C ALA A 170 16.83 -3.88 11.12
N HIS A 171 17.17 -4.55 10.00
CA HIS A 171 16.23 -5.38 9.23
C HIS A 171 16.43 -6.89 9.42
N THR A 172 17.20 -7.33 10.43
CA THR A 172 17.52 -8.77 10.60
C THR A 172 16.27 -9.63 10.79
N ASN A 173 15.30 -9.18 11.59
CA ASN A 173 14.10 -9.96 11.88
C ASN A 173 13.17 -10.00 10.67
N ASP A 174 12.92 -8.85 10.05
CA ASP A 174 12.06 -8.73 8.86
C ASP A 174 12.63 -9.56 7.71
N TRP A 175 13.94 -9.52 7.50
CA TRP A 175 14.61 -10.34 6.50
C TRP A 175 14.44 -11.83 6.73
N LYS A 176 14.61 -12.31 7.97
CA LYS A 176 14.42 -13.73 8.29
C LYS A 176 12.97 -14.17 8.07
N GLN A 177 12.00 -13.35 8.46
CA GLN A 177 10.58 -13.63 8.22
C GLN A 177 10.28 -13.66 6.73
N HIS A 178 10.79 -12.70 5.97
CA HIS A 178 10.63 -12.61 4.53
C HIS A 178 11.30 -13.80 3.80
N HIS A 179 12.52 -14.18 4.19
CA HIS A 179 13.22 -15.37 3.66
C HIS A 179 12.43 -16.65 3.93
N ALA A 180 11.92 -16.84 5.15
CA ALA A 180 11.12 -17.99 5.50
C ALA A 180 9.80 -18.03 4.70
N TYR A 181 9.17 -16.87 4.48
CA TYR A 181 7.99 -16.74 3.63
C TYR A 181 8.30 -17.12 2.18
N LEU A 182 9.33 -16.52 1.57
CA LEU A 182 9.71 -16.79 0.19
C LEU A 182 10.15 -18.25 -0.03
N THR A 183 10.77 -18.87 0.99
CA THR A 183 11.07 -20.31 0.95
C THR A 183 9.80 -21.14 0.83
N ARG A 184 8.76 -20.86 1.64
CA ARG A 184 7.46 -21.54 1.52
C ARG A 184 6.81 -21.30 0.16
N VAL A 185 6.90 -20.07 -0.36
CA VAL A 185 6.38 -19.74 -1.70
C VAL A 185 7.10 -20.56 -2.77
N ARG A 186 8.44 -20.65 -2.72
CA ARG A 186 9.23 -21.45 -3.66
C ARG A 186 8.89 -22.93 -3.60
N ASP A 187 8.76 -23.49 -2.40
CA ASP A 187 8.40 -24.90 -2.23
C ASP A 187 6.99 -25.18 -2.77
N ARG A 188 6.05 -24.24 -2.59
CA ARG A 188 4.71 -24.30 -3.18
C ARG A 188 4.75 -24.21 -4.71
N THR A 189 5.53 -23.29 -5.27
CA THR A 189 5.76 -23.20 -6.72
C THR A 189 6.30 -24.51 -7.28
N ALA A 190 7.29 -25.12 -6.62
CA ALA A 190 7.86 -26.39 -7.05
C ALA A 190 6.83 -27.53 -7.03
N ALA A 191 5.97 -27.58 -6.00
CA ALA A 191 4.88 -28.55 -5.93
C ALA A 191 3.86 -28.37 -7.06
N LEU A 192 3.44 -27.12 -7.34
CA LEU A 192 2.50 -26.79 -8.41
C LEU A 192 3.08 -27.09 -9.80
N ALA A 193 4.37 -26.81 -9.99
CA ALA A 193 5.08 -27.15 -11.21
C ALA A 193 5.14 -28.67 -11.44
N ALA A 194 5.37 -29.46 -10.38
CA ALA A 194 5.38 -30.92 -10.48
C ALA A 194 4.00 -31.52 -10.85
N SER A 195 2.91 -30.83 -10.54
CA SER A 195 1.54 -31.23 -10.89
C SER A 195 0.94 -30.49 -12.09
N ALA A 196 1.74 -29.76 -12.86
CA ALA A 196 1.31 -28.88 -13.96
C ALA A 196 0.22 -29.44 -14.88
N GLY A 197 0.30 -30.72 -15.28
CA GLY A 197 -0.67 -31.37 -16.17
C GLY A 197 -2.03 -31.69 -15.54
N ARG A 198 -2.15 -31.66 -14.20
CA ARG A 198 -3.36 -32.01 -13.44
C ARG A 198 -3.93 -30.84 -12.63
N ASN A 199 -3.23 -29.71 -12.57
CA ASN A 199 -3.67 -28.55 -11.82
C ASN A 199 -5.05 -28.07 -12.31
N ASN A 200 -5.92 -27.72 -11.37
CA ASN A 200 -7.18 -27.04 -11.65
C ASN A 200 -6.97 -25.54 -11.91
N ALA A 201 -8.04 -24.79 -12.20
CA ALA A 201 -7.94 -23.36 -12.51
C ALA A 201 -7.38 -22.52 -11.34
N ASP A 202 -7.79 -22.81 -10.10
CA ASP A 202 -7.29 -22.13 -8.90
C ASP A 202 -5.78 -22.38 -8.71
N GLU A 203 -5.33 -23.63 -8.85
CA GLU A 203 -3.92 -24.03 -8.73
C GLU A 203 -3.05 -23.41 -9.82
N MET A 204 -3.56 -23.26 -11.04
CA MET A 204 -2.86 -22.57 -12.12
C MET A 204 -2.70 -21.07 -11.84
N VAL A 205 -3.72 -20.42 -11.27
CA VAL A 205 -3.62 -19.02 -10.82
C VAL A 205 -2.65 -18.88 -9.66
N GLU A 206 -2.73 -19.77 -8.67
CA GLU A 206 -1.84 -19.79 -7.52
C GLU A 206 -0.38 -19.93 -7.96
N TRP A 207 -0.09 -20.81 -8.92
CA TRP A 207 1.25 -21.00 -9.45
C TRP A 207 1.80 -19.69 -10.03
N ALA A 208 1.03 -19.05 -10.91
CA ALA A 208 1.41 -17.76 -11.50
C ALA A 208 1.68 -16.69 -10.43
N ASP A 209 0.82 -16.61 -9.42
CA ASP A 209 0.94 -15.63 -8.33
C ASP A 209 2.17 -15.91 -7.45
N CYS A 210 2.47 -17.18 -7.17
CA CYS A 210 3.65 -17.58 -6.42
C CYS A 210 4.95 -17.27 -7.19
N GLU A 211 5.00 -17.50 -8.50
CA GLU A 211 6.17 -17.14 -9.31
C GLU A 211 6.42 -15.63 -9.32
N ARG A 212 5.38 -14.81 -9.52
CA ARG A 212 5.51 -13.35 -9.48
C ARG A 212 6.00 -12.80 -8.13
N ARG A 213 5.71 -13.50 -7.02
CA ARG A 213 6.21 -13.12 -5.68
C ARG A 213 7.70 -13.41 -5.51
N ILE A 214 8.22 -14.41 -6.22
CA ILE A 214 9.65 -14.76 -6.21
C ILE A 214 10.41 -13.82 -7.15
N ASP A 215 9.92 -13.67 -8.38
CA ASP A 215 10.47 -12.80 -9.40
C ASP A 215 9.35 -11.96 -10.06
N PRO A 216 9.27 -10.66 -9.74
CA PRO A 216 8.26 -9.78 -10.33
C PRO A 216 8.32 -9.66 -11.86
N ALA A 217 9.46 -10.01 -12.49
CA ALA A 217 9.67 -9.90 -13.93
C ALA A 217 9.36 -11.19 -14.70
N VAL A 218 9.01 -12.29 -14.02
CA VAL A 218 8.72 -13.58 -14.68
C VAL A 218 7.44 -13.52 -15.53
N ASP A 219 7.51 -14.05 -16.76
CA ASP A 219 6.35 -14.15 -17.64
C ASP A 219 5.46 -15.33 -17.24
N VAL A 220 4.37 -15.02 -16.53
CA VAL A 220 3.38 -16.00 -16.05
C VAL A 220 2.10 -16.03 -16.87
N ARG A 221 2.04 -15.33 -18.02
CA ARG A 221 0.79 -15.19 -18.80
C ARG A 221 0.19 -16.56 -19.15
N GLY A 222 1.02 -17.50 -19.56
CA GLY A 222 0.59 -18.85 -19.96
C GLY A 222 -0.16 -19.60 -18.85
N HIS A 223 0.16 -19.35 -17.58
CA HIS A 223 -0.53 -19.97 -16.45
C HIS A 223 -1.97 -19.47 -16.31
N TYR A 224 -2.20 -18.16 -16.46
CA TYR A 224 -3.55 -17.58 -16.44
C TYR A 224 -4.38 -18.02 -17.65
N GLU A 225 -3.79 -18.05 -18.84
CA GLU A 225 -4.47 -18.54 -20.05
C GLU A 225 -4.89 -20.00 -19.89
N ARG A 226 -4.02 -20.84 -19.31
CA ARG A 226 -4.34 -22.23 -19.01
C ARG A 226 -5.45 -22.35 -17.97
N ALA A 227 -5.46 -21.53 -16.92
CA ALA A 227 -6.56 -21.48 -15.97
C ALA A 227 -7.90 -21.13 -16.65
N LEU A 228 -7.89 -20.19 -17.61
CA LEU A 228 -9.08 -19.80 -18.39
C LEU A 228 -9.53 -20.89 -19.37
N GLN A 229 -8.62 -21.75 -19.85
CA GLN A 229 -9.01 -22.93 -20.63
C GLN A 229 -9.74 -23.98 -19.78
N ILE A 230 -9.38 -24.09 -18.49
CA ILE A 230 -10.03 -25.01 -17.55
C ILE A 230 -11.38 -24.44 -17.09
N THR A 231 -11.40 -23.16 -16.71
CA THR A 231 -12.58 -22.44 -16.24
C THR A 231 -12.65 -21.07 -16.93
N ALA A 232 -13.54 -20.95 -17.93
CA ALA A 232 -13.59 -19.82 -18.86
C ALA A 232 -13.57 -18.43 -18.21
N ASP A 233 -14.35 -18.22 -17.13
CA ASP A 233 -14.50 -16.93 -16.48
C ASP A 233 -13.93 -16.89 -15.06
N HIS A 234 -12.87 -17.66 -14.83
CA HIS A 234 -12.19 -17.70 -13.53
C HIS A 234 -11.68 -16.31 -13.11
N PRO A 235 -12.15 -15.72 -11.99
CA PRO A 235 -11.91 -14.32 -11.66
C PRO A 235 -10.43 -14.01 -11.40
N GLY A 236 -9.72 -14.91 -10.71
CA GLY A 236 -8.29 -14.76 -10.47
C GLY A 236 -7.47 -14.79 -11.75
N ALA A 237 -7.87 -15.62 -12.72
CA ALA A 237 -7.16 -15.76 -13.98
C ALA A 237 -7.40 -14.56 -14.91
N LEU A 238 -8.64 -14.06 -14.99
CA LEU A 238 -8.96 -12.84 -15.73
C LEU A 238 -8.21 -11.63 -15.13
N ARG A 239 -8.17 -11.52 -13.80
CA ARG A 239 -7.41 -10.47 -13.11
C ARG A 239 -5.91 -10.55 -13.43
N GLY A 240 -5.32 -11.73 -13.29
CA GLY A 240 -3.91 -11.96 -13.60
C GLY A 240 -3.58 -11.66 -15.06
N LEU A 241 -4.39 -12.17 -15.99
CA LEU A 241 -4.22 -11.91 -17.42
C LEU A 241 -4.24 -10.40 -17.73
N ALA A 242 -5.21 -9.66 -17.20
CA ALA A 242 -5.32 -8.20 -17.40
C ALA A 242 -4.09 -7.41 -16.91
N GLN A 243 -3.36 -7.95 -15.91
CA GLN A 243 -2.12 -7.38 -15.40
C GLN A 243 -0.90 -7.74 -16.25
N THR A 244 -0.89 -8.93 -16.87
CA THR A 244 0.22 -9.36 -17.76
C THR A 244 0.16 -8.74 -19.15
N LEU A 245 -1.01 -8.29 -19.60
CA LEU A 245 -1.17 -7.67 -20.92
C LEU A 245 -0.40 -6.32 -21.00
N PRO A 246 0.24 -6.00 -22.15
CA PRO A 246 0.99 -4.76 -22.29
C PRO A 246 0.11 -3.53 -22.04
N ALA A 247 0.67 -2.49 -21.42
CA ALA A 247 -0.07 -1.26 -21.15
C ALA A 247 -0.63 -0.60 -22.42
N THR A 248 0.06 -0.77 -23.55
CA THR A 248 -0.33 -0.26 -24.88
C THR A 248 -1.47 -1.05 -25.53
N ASP A 249 -1.74 -2.28 -25.11
CA ASP A 249 -2.84 -3.09 -25.63
C ASP A 249 -4.14 -2.84 -24.86
N ARG A 250 -4.61 -1.60 -24.94
CA ARG A 250 -5.83 -1.15 -24.25
C ARG A 250 -7.06 -1.93 -24.68
N ALA A 251 -7.17 -2.29 -25.95
CA ALA A 251 -8.32 -3.03 -26.47
C ALA A 251 -8.43 -4.42 -25.83
N ALA A 252 -7.35 -5.21 -25.83
CA ALA A 252 -7.36 -6.53 -25.21
C ALA A 252 -7.62 -6.45 -23.70
N ARG A 253 -7.00 -5.48 -23.01
CA ARG A 253 -7.20 -5.27 -21.57
C ARG A 253 -8.65 -4.95 -21.23
N LEU A 254 -9.30 -4.05 -21.97
CA LEU A 254 -10.71 -3.71 -21.75
C LEU A 254 -11.64 -4.91 -21.94
N VAL A 255 -11.36 -5.79 -22.90
CA VAL A 255 -12.14 -7.03 -23.10
C VAL A 255 -12.03 -7.94 -21.87
N VAL A 256 -10.83 -8.14 -21.33
CA VAL A 256 -10.63 -8.96 -20.13
C VAL A 256 -11.31 -8.33 -18.91
N LEU A 257 -11.22 -7.01 -18.75
CA LEU A 257 -11.85 -6.27 -17.66
C LEU A 257 -13.38 -6.31 -17.74
N GLU A 258 -13.96 -6.23 -18.94
CA GLU A 258 -15.41 -6.39 -19.15
C GLU A 258 -15.86 -7.78 -18.67
N ARG A 259 -15.16 -8.84 -19.11
CA ARG A 259 -15.45 -10.21 -18.70
C ARG A 259 -15.37 -10.38 -17.18
N LEU A 260 -14.31 -9.86 -16.55
CA LEU A 260 -14.13 -9.93 -15.10
C LEU A 260 -15.23 -9.19 -14.33
N HIS A 261 -15.64 -8.02 -14.82
CA HIS A 261 -16.70 -7.22 -14.21
C HIS A 261 -18.05 -7.94 -14.30
N THR A 262 -18.35 -8.59 -15.42
CA THR A 262 -19.61 -9.33 -15.63
C THR A 262 -19.64 -10.65 -14.86
N SER A 263 -18.54 -11.39 -14.79
CA SER A 263 -18.52 -12.73 -14.18
C SER A 263 -18.34 -12.73 -12.66
N SER A 264 -17.83 -11.65 -12.06
CA SER A 264 -17.44 -11.64 -10.65
C SER A 264 -17.77 -10.31 -9.96
N ALA A 265 -18.89 -10.29 -9.22
CA ALA A 265 -19.26 -9.17 -8.36
C ALA A 265 -18.12 -8.77 -7.40
N ALA A 266 -17.40 -9.75 -6.82
CA ALA A 266 -16.28 -9.52 -5.91
C ALA A 266 -15.09 -8.78 -6.55
N SER A 267 -14.96 -8.83 -7.89
CA SER A 267 -13.89 -8.18 -8.66
C SER A 267 -14.39 -6.97 -9.45
N GLY A 268 -15.69 -6.65 -9.37
CA GLY A 268 -16.32 -5.60 -10.15
C GLY A 268 -15.73 -4.22 -9.88
N TRP A 269 -15.43 -3.91 -8.62
CA TRP A 269 -14.76 -2.66 -8.21
C TRP A 269 -13.36 -2.55 -8.81
N TRP A 270 -12.54 -3.59 -8.63
CA TRP A 270 -11.16 -3.61 -9.15
C TRP A 270 -11.14 -3.49 -10.68
N ALA A 271 -12.02 -4.21 -11.37
CA ALA A 271 -12.13 -4.16 -12.82
C ALA A 271 -12.52 -2.76 -13.31
N ALA A 272 -13.49 -2.11 -12.65
CA ALA A 272 -13.94 -0.78 -13.02
C ALA A 272 -12.86 0.29 -12.78
N LYS A 273 -12.19 0.27 -11.63
CA LYS A 273 -11.09 1.21 -11.34
C LYS A 273 -9.94 1.05 -12.32
N THR A 274 -9.57 -0.20 -12.63
CA THR A 274 -8.50 -0.49 -13.59
C THR A 274 -8.87 -0.03 -15.01
N ALA A 275 -10.12 -0.22 -15.42
CA ALA A 275 -10.60 0.24 -16.73
C ALA A 275 -10.61 1.77 -16.83
N VAL A 276 -11.06 2.48 -15.79
CA VAL A 276 -11.02 3.95 -15.74
C VAL A 276 -9.57 4.45 -15.87
N ALA A 277 -8.65 3.92 -15.08
CA ALA A 277 -7.23 4.31 -15.14
C ALA A 277 -6.63 4.06 -16.54
N LEU A 278 -7.00 2.96 -17.19
CA LEU A 278 -6.56 2.64 -18.55
C LEU A 278 -7.13 3.60 -19.60
N LEU A 279 -8.38 4.02 -19.46
CA LEU A 279 -9.06 4.94 -20.38
C LEU A 279 -8.60 6.39 -20.20
N GLU A 280 -8.21 6.77 -18.99
CA GLU A 280 -7.65 8.09 -18.65
C GLU A 280 -6.18 8.22 -19.05
N ASN A 281 -5.49 7.10 -19.27
CA ASN A 281 -4.10 7.10 -19.71
C ASN A 281 -4.02 7.43 -21.22
N PRO A 282 -3.52 8.63 -21.60
CA PRO A 282 -3.40 9.01 -23.01
C PRO A 282 -2.40 8.14 -23.78
N ASP A 283 -1.41 7.57 -23.09
CA ASP A 283 -0.38 6.71 -23.69
C ASP A 283 -0.94 5.31 -24.03
N ALA A 284 -2.07 4.92 -23.45
CA ALA A 284 -2.71 3.63 -23.69
C ALA A 284 -3.61 3.63 -24.94
N GLY A 285 -3.91 4.79 -25.54
CA GLY A 285 -4.69 4.88 -26.76
C GLY A 285 -5.55 6.14 -26.87
N PRO A 286 -6.26 6.33 -27.99
CA PRO A 286 -7.07 7.52 -28.21
C PRO A 286 -8.15 7.69 -27.15
N HIS A 287 -8.53 8.95 -26.90
CA HIS A 287 -9.60 9.27 -25.94
C HIS A 287 -10.92 8.64 -26.40
N ASP A 288 -11.56 7.88 -25.50
CA ASP A 288 -12.87 7.27 -25.72
C ASP A 288 -13.81 7.71 -24.60
N GLU A 289 -14.47 8.85 -24.83
CA GLU A 289 -15.36 9.47 -23.85
C GLU A 289 -16.55 8.57 -23.49
N ALA A 290 -17.07 7.80 -24.46
CA ALA A 290 -18.23 6.95 -24.25
C ALA A 290 -17.89 5.75 -23.35
N ALA A 291 -16.77 5.08 -23.60
CA ALA A 291 -16.28 4.01 -22.73
C ALA A 291 -15.89 4.56 -21.35
N LEU A 292 -15.20 5.70 -21.29
CA LEU A 292 -14.79 6.32 -20.03
C LEU A 292 -15.98 6.67 -19.15
N LYS A 293 -17.02 7.30 -19.72
CA LYS A 293 -18.25 7.61 -18.99
C LYS A 293 -18.91 6.36 -18.42
N ARG A 294 -18.98 5.28 -19.21
CA ARG A 294 -19.56 3.99 -18.77
C ARG A 294 -18.77 3.39 -17.60
N TRP A 295 -17.45 3.32 -17.71
CA TRP A 295 -16.60 2.74 -16.67
C TRP A 295 -16.52 3.61 -15.42
N ARG A 296 -16.56 4.94 -15.54
CA ARG A 296 -16.69 5.85 -14.40
C ARG A 296 -18.00 5.66 -13.64
N GLU A 297 -19.11 5.41 -14.33
CA GLU A 297 -20.39 5.12 -13.68
C GLU A 297 -20.36 3.79 -12.91
N ARG A 298 -19.76 2.75 -13.52
CA ARG A 298 -19.53 1.46 -12.85
C ARG A 298 -18.64 1.60 -11.62
N ALA A 299 -17.55 2.36 -11.73
CA ALA A 299 -16.63 2.63 -10.63
C ALA A 299 -17.34 3.39 -9.50
N ARG A 300 -18.11 4.45 -9.81
CA ARG A 300 -18.89 5.21 -8.83
C ARG A 300 -19.93 4.33 -8.12
N THR A 301 -20.62 3.46 -8.86
CA THR A 301 -21.58 2.52 -8.28
C THR A 301 -20.89 1.54 -7.33
N ALA A 302 -19.75 0.98 -7.75
CA ALA A 302 -18.97 0.07 -6.93
C ALA A 302 -18.35 0.75 -5.69
N GLU A 303 -17.84 1.97 -5.82
CA GLU A 303 -17.34 2.77 -4.68
C GLU A 303 -18.45 3.10 -3.69
N ALA A 304 -19.65 3.44 -4.16
CA ALA A 304 -20.80 3.65 -3.29
C ALA A 304 -21.21 2.36 -2.55
N ALA A 305 -21.08 1.20 -3.20
CA ALA A 305 -21.32 -0.12 -2.59
C ALA A 305 -20.27 -0.43 -1.50
N GLU A 306 -18.98 -0.19 -1.77
CA GLU A 306 -17.90 -0.31 -0.78
C GLU A 306 -18.11 0.64 0.40
N GLN A 307 -18.49 1.89 0.14
CA GLN A 307 -18.76 2.89 1.17
C GLN A 307 -19.95 2.46 2.06
N ARG A 308 -21.04 1.97 1.47
CA ARG A 308 -22.18 1.42 2.25
C ARG A 308 -21.77 0.23 3.11
N ALA A 309 -20.97 -0.68 2.57
CA ALA A 309 -20.47 -1.84 3.31
C ALA A 309 -19.56 -1.42 4.48
N TRP A 310 -18.70 -0.42 4.27
CA TRP A 310 -17.86 0.14 5.32
C TRP A 310 -18.66 0.89 6.40
N GLU A 311 -19.64 1.70 5.98
CA GLU A 311 -20.58 2.36 6.89
C GLU A 311 -21.35 1.33 7.72
N GLU A 312 -21.79 0.21 7.14
CA GLU A 312 -22.48 -0.85 7.88
C GLU A 312 -21.61 -1.50 8.97
N ILE A 313 -20.30 -1.61 8.75
CA ILE A 313 -19.35 -2.13 9.74
C ILE A 313 -19.09 -1.10 10.84
N THR A 314 -18.84 0.15 10.45
CA THR A 314 -18.38 1.24 11.34
C THR A 314 -19.48 1.99 12.06
N ALA A 315 -20.72 1.96 11.57
CA ALA A 315 -21.83 2.69 12.16
C ALA A 315 -22.52 1.88 13.27
N ALA A 316 -22.89 2.58 14.35
CA ALA A 316 -23.77 2.03 15.36
C ALA A 316 -25.20 1.80 14.77
N PRO A 317 -25.92 0.75 15.19
CA PRO A 317 -25.57 -0.20 16.25
C PRO A 317 -24.65 -1.34 15.78
N PHE A 318 -23.55 -1.56 16.51
CA PHE A 318 -22.51 -2.56 16.16
C PHE A 318 -23.01 -4.01 16.20
N PHE A 319 -23.93 -4.33 17.11
CA PHE A 319 -24.48 -5.67 17.30
C PHE A 319 -25.63 -6.03 16.34
N SER A 320 -25.93 -5.19 15.35
CA SER A 320 -26.91 -5.51 14.31
C SER A 320 -26.31 -6.46 13.26
N GLN A 321 -27.11 -7.43 12.79
CA GLN A 321 -26.72 -8.36 11.71
C GLN A 321 -25.41 -9.11 11.99
N ILE A 322 -25.16 -9.44 13.27
CA ILE A 322 -23.98 -10.22 13.68
C ILE A 322 -24.29 -11.72 13.74
N ALA A 323 -23.26 -12.53 13.54
CA ALA A 323 -23.25 -13.97 13.74
C ALA A 323 -21.96 -14.41 14.44
N ARG A 324 -21.91 -15.67 14.89
CA ARG A 324 -20.68 -16.27 15.42
C ARG A 324 -19.59 -16.18 14.35
N HIS A 325 -18.35 -15.95 14.77
CA HIS A 325 -17.22 -15.97 13.84
C HIS A 325 -17.12 -17.34 13.15
N ASP A 326 -16.62 -17.34 11.93
CA ASP A 326 -16.47 -18.53 11.08
C ASP A 326 -15.00 -18.92 10.88
N LEU A 327 -14.12 -18.46 11.77
CA LEU A 327 -12.71 -18.83 11.80
C LEU A 327 -12.54 -20.34 12.04
N SER A 328 -11.65 -20.96 11.27
CA SER A 328 -11.11 -22.29 11.54
C SER A 328 -10.24 -22.30 12.81
N ASP A 329 -9.94 -23.49 13.34
CA ASP A 329 -9.07 -23.63 14.52
C ASP A 329 -7.69 -23.00 14.29
N PHE A 330 -7.15 -23.11 13.08
CA PHE A 330 -5.87 -22.48 12.70
C PHE A 330 -5.97 -20.95 12.72
N GLU A 331 -6.95 -20.38 12.03
CA GLU A 331 -7.14 -18.92 11.99
C GLU A 331 -7.41 -18.35 13.40
N LEU A 332 -8.14 -19.09 14.24
CA LEU A 332 -8.39 -18.71 15.64
C LEU A 332 -7.11 -18.77 16.48
N CYS A 333 -6.24 -19.76 16.27
CA CYS A 333 -4.93 -19.84 16.93
C CYS A 333 -4.02 -18.67 16.57
N GLU A 334 -3.96 -18.27 15.29
CA GLU A 334 -3.16 -17.11 14.83
C GLU A 334 -3.67 -15.82 15.48
N LEU A 335 -4.99 -15.58 15.45
CA LEU A 335 -5.60 -14.44 16.14
C LEU A 335 -5.23 -14.40 17.63
N ARG A 336 -5.31 -15.55 18.31
CA ARG A 336 -4.95 -15.63 19.74
C ARG A 336 -3.48 -15.36 20.00
N ALA A 337 -2.59 -15.78 19.09
CA ALA A 337 -1.17 -15.47 19.18
C ALA A 337 -0.91 -13.97 19.04
N ASP A 338 -1.61 -13.29 18.11
CA ASP A 338 -1.54 -11.83 17.95
C ASP A 338 -2.04 -11.09 19.20
N LEU A 339 -3.18 -11.50 19.74
CA LEU A 339 -3.73 -10.93 20.98
C LEU A 339 -2.85 -11.20 22.20
N MET A 340 -2.17 -12.35 22.26
CA MET A 340 -1.22 -12.68 23.32
C MET A 340 -0.05 -11.67 23.35
N ARG A 341 0.49 -11.32 22.17
CA ARG A 341 1.56 -10.35 21.99
C ARG A 341 1.16 -8.94 22.42
N CYS A 342 -0.12 -8.61 22.34
CA CYS A 342 -0.65 -7.32 22.80
C CYS A 342 -0.95 -7.33 24.31
N ALA A 343 0.03 -6.94 25.14
CA ALA A 343 -0.09 -7.00 26.60
C ALA A 343 -1.29 -6.20 27.17
N ALA A 344 -1.73 -5.16 26.47
CA ALA A 344 -2.85 -4.30 26.89
C ALA A 344 -4.24 -4.99 26.79
N VAL A 345 -4.38 -6.06 26.00
CA VAL A 345 -5.66 -6.76 25.81
C VAL A 345 -5.90 -7.74 26.97
N SER A 346 -6.91 -7.48 27.80
CA SER A 346 -7.35 -8.41 28.86
C SER A 346 -8.34 -9.44 28.34
N ARG A 347 -9.35 -9.03 27.58
CA ARG A 347 -10.35 -9.90 26.96
C ARG A 347 -10.66 -9.42 25.55
N ALA A 348 -11.02 -10.34 24.68
CA ALA A 348 -11.47 -10.00 23.34
C ALA A 348 -12.64 -10.88 22.87
N TRP A 349 -13.58 -10.28 22.16
CA TRP A 349 -14.74 -10.93 21.55
C TRP A 349 -14.71 -10.68 20.05
N LEU A 350 -14.94 -11.73 19.26
CA LEU A 350 -15.00 -11.63 17.81
C LEU A 350 -16.39 -12.01 17.32
N VAL A 351 -16.99 -11.14 16.51
CA VAL A 351 -18.24 -11.41 15.82
C VAL A 351 -18.06 -11.27 14.32
N ARG A 352 -18.81 -12.04 13.54
CA ARG A 352 -18.93 -11.84 12.10
C ARG A 352 -20.06 -10.86 11.83
N LYS A 353 -19.82 -9.83 11.03
CA LYS A 353 -20.83 -8.90 10.52
C LYS A 353 -21.32 -9.39 9.16
N ASN A 354 -22.63 -9.65 9.03
CA ASN A 354 -23.24 -10.09 7.78
C ASN A 354 -23.64 -8.88 6.93
N LEU A 355 -22.74 -8.49 6.03
CA LEU A 355 -22.93 -7.33 5.16
C LEU A 355 -24.09 -7.54 4.18
N ARG A 356 -24.92 -6.52 3.98
CA ARG A 356 -26.01 -6.57 3.00
C ARG A 356 -25.50 -6.52 1.57
N GLU A 357 -24.57 -5.61 1.32
CA GLU A 357 -24.02 -5.38 -0.02
C GLU A 357 -23.13 -6.54 -0.47
N PHE A 358 -22.37 -7.13 0.46
CA PHE A 358 -21.42 -8.21 0.17
C PHE A 358 -21.56 -9.40 1.14
N PRO A 359 -22.66 -10.17 1.09
CA PRO A 359 -22.90 -11.28 2.03
C PRO A 359 -21.82 -12.37 2.00
N TRP A 360 -21.13 -12.51 0.86
CA TRP A 360 -20.04 -13.47 0.67
C TRP A 360 -18.71 -13.03 1.30
N ARG A 361 -18.54 -11.75 1.66
CA ARG A 361 -17.29 -11.28 2.28
C ARG A 361 -17.28 -11.61 3.77
N ARG A 362 -16.10 -11.99 4.25
CA ARG A 362 -15.81 -12.08 5.69
C ARG A 362 -15.52 -10.68 6.20
N ALA A 363 -16.35 -10.22 7.13
CA ALA A 363 -16.18 -8.97 7.85
C ALA A 363 -16.36 -9.24 9.33
N TYR A 364 -15.45 -8.72 10.15
CA TYR A 364 -15.38 -8.99 11.58
C TYR A 364 -15.44 -7.69 12.37
N ILE A 365 -16.02 -7.78 13.56
CA ILE A 365 -15.86 -6.76 14.60
C ILE A 365 -15.20 -7.43 15.79
N LEU A 366 -14.04 -6.91 16.19
CA LEU A 366 -13.33 -7.33 17.39
C LEU A 366 -13.57 -6.30 18.48
N PHE A 367 -14.17 -6.72 19.58
CA PHE A 367 -14.28 -5.90 20.79
C PHE A 367 -13.16 -6.29 21.75
N ALA A 368 -12.36 -5.32 22.20
CA ALA A 368 -11.25 -5.53 23.11
C ALA A 368 -11.50 -4.82 24.46
N GLU A 369 -11.22 -5.49 25.55
CA GLU A 369 -11.14 -4.87 26.87
C GLU A 369 -9.69 -4.42 27.12
N LEU A 370 -9.50 -3.11 27.33
CA LEU A 370 -8.19 -2.44 27.41
C LEU A 370 -8.08 -1.63 28.71
N PRO A 371 -8.04 -2.29 29.88
CA PRO A 371 -8.21 -1.62 31.17
C PRO A 371 -7.00 -0.74 31.55
N THR A 372 -5.82 -1.01 30.99
CA THR A 372 -4.56 -0.32 31.35
C THR A 372 -4.28 0.96 30.55
N LEU A 373 -5.09 1.25 29.51
CA LEU A 373 -4.84 2.34 28.57
C LEU A 373 -5.84 3.49 28.75
N ALA A 374 -5.40 4.72 28.46
CA ALA A 374 -6.27 5.88 28.31
C ALA A 374 -6.96 5.89 26.92
N ASP A 375 -8.02 6.69 26.74
CA ASP A 375 -8.85 6.64 25.52
C ASP A 375 -8.10 6.93 24.22
N GLU A 376 -7.14 7.87 24.22
CA GLU A 376 -6.31 8.14 23.04
C GLU A 376 -5.44 6.94 22.66
N GLU A 377 -4.79 6.31 23.65
CA GLU A 377 -3.96 5.12 23.46
C GLU A 377 -4.80 3.91 23.01
N ARG A 378 -6.03 3.78 23.52
CA ARG A 378 -7.00 2.75 23.08
C ARG A 378 -7.35 2.92 21.61
N TRP A 379 -7.61 4.15 21.17
CA TRP A 379 -7.94 4.42 19.78
C TRP A 379 -6.78 4.06 18.85
N GLN A 380 -5.56 4.50 19.18
CA GLN A 380 -4.35 4.21 18.40
C GLN A 380 -4.10 2.71 18.31
N LEU A 381 -4.16 2.00 19.44
CA LEU A 381 -3.99 0.55 19.46
C LEU A 381 -5.06 -0.17 18.64
N CYS A 382 -6.32 0.26 18.69
CA CYS A 382 -7.37 -0.35 17.87
C CYS A 382 -7.09 -0.18 16.37
N ARG A 383 -6.63 1.00 15.92
CA ARG A 383 -6.24 1.21 14.52
C ARG A 383 -5.04 0.35 14.13
N GLU A 384 -4.05 0.22 15.00
CA GLU A 384 -2.88 -0.64 14.77
C GLU A 384 -3.30 -2.13 14.64
N LEU A 385 -4.21 -2.59 15.50
CA LEU A 385 -4.72 -3.96 15.46
C LEU A 385 -5.48 -4.27 14.16
N GLU A 386 -6.19 -3.30 13.57
CA GLU A 386 -6.85 -3.52 12.28
C GLU A 386 -5.89 -3.85 11.14
N HIS A 387 -4.64 -3.40 11.25
CA HIS A 387 -3.59 -3.66 10.25
C HIS A 387 -2.69 -4.84 10.59
N THR A 388 -2.57 -5.20 11.87
CA THR A 388 -1.61 -6.20 12.35
C THR A 388 -2.24 -7.56 12.66
N LEU A 389 -3.55 -7.62 12.90
CA LEU A 389 -4.23 -8.87 13.19
C LEU A 389 -4.31 -9.78 11.97
N THR A 390 -3.93 -11.03 12.15
CA THR A 390 -4.01 -12.07 11.12
C THR A 390 -5.44 -12.60 11.00
N LEU A 391 -6.28 -11.90 10.23
CA LEU A 391 -7.68 -12.27 9.97
C LEU A 391 -7.98 -12.42 8.46
N PRO A 392 -8.84 -13.39 8.07
CA PRO A 392 -9.15 -13.69 6.66
C PRO A 392 -10.20 -12.73 6.05
N GLY A 393 -10.33 -11.50 6.57
CA GLY A 393 -11.35 -10.54 6.17
C GLY A 393 -11.15 -9.17 6.81
N ALA A 394 -11.95 -8.20 6.39
CA ALA A 394 -11.91 -6.86 6.99
C ALA A 394 -12.28 -6.93 8.48
N VAL A 395 -11.58 -6.19 9.33
CA VAL A 395 -11.84 -6.12 10.75
C VAL A 395 -12.00 -4.67 11.20
N LEU A 396 -13.02 -4.42 12.01
CA LEU A 396 -13.14 -3.22 12.83
C LEU A 396 -12.79 -3.57 14.27
N VAL A 397 -11.83 -2.87 14.86
CA VAL A 397 -11.46 -3.06 16.27
C VAL A 397 -12.04 -1.91 17.09
N LEU A 398 -12.82 -2.28 18.11
CA LEU A 398 -13.45 -1.37 19.08
C LEU A 398 -13.03 -1.76 20.49
N TRP A 399 -13.00 -0.81 21.41
CA TRP A 399 -12.76 -1.10 22.82
C TRP A 399 -14.04 -1.05 23.65
N ALA A 400 -14.07 -1.81 24.74
CA ALA A 400 -15.11 -1.72 25.75
C ALA A 400 -14.97 -0.37 26.48
N GLY A 401 -15.85 0.57 26.15
CA GLY A 401 -15.79 1.96 26.62
C GLY A 401 -17.18 2.54 26.81
N HIS A 402 -17.43 3.71 26.22
CA HIS A 402 -18.74 4.35 26.28
C HIS A 402 -19.74 3.76 25.28
N SER A 403 -19.27 3.35 24.09
CA SER A 403 -20.11 2.73 23.06
C SER A 403 -19.25 1.86 22.13
N PRO A 404 -19.35 0.53 22.21
CA PRO A 404 -20.19 -0.24 23.13
C PRO A 404 -19.60 -0.33 24.54
N THR A 405 -20.47 -0.43 25.53
CA THR A 405 -20.08 -0.73 26.93
C THR A 405 -19.71 -2.21 27.09
N LEU A 406 -18.92 -2.52 28.13
CA LEU A 406 -18.55 -3.90 28.44
C LEU A 406 -19.79 -4.80 28.65
N ALA A 407 -20.79 -4.31 29.38
CA ALA A 407 -22.02 -5.05 29.64
C ALA A 407 -22.82 -5.31 28.35
N GLU A 408 -22.80 -4.39 27.38
CA GLU A 408 -23.42 -4.61 26.07
C GLU A 408 -22.70 -5.67 25.26
N ILE A 409 -21.36 -5.66 25.28
CA ILE A 409 -20.53 -6.67 24.63
C ILE A 409 -20.82 -8.04 25.25
N GLU A 410 -20.76 -8.19 26.57
CA GLU A 410 -20.98 -9.47 27.24
C GLU A 410 -22.40 -10.03 27.02
N ARG A 411 -23.40 -9.15 26.83
CA ARG A 411 -24.79 -9.55 26.60
C ARG A 411 -25.08 -9.91 25.14
N GLN A 412 -24.47 -9.20 24.19
CA GLN A 412 -24.85 -9.27 22.77
C GLN A 412 -23.80 -9.94 21.88
N ALA A 413 -22.53 -9.88 22.26
CA ALA A 413 -21.51 -10.70 21.64
C ALA A 413 -21.61 -12.15 22.14
N PHE A 414 -20.92 -13.05 21.45
CA PHE A 414 -20.81 -14.45 21.86
C PHE A 414 -19.74 -14.60 22.95
N GLU A 415 -19.24 -15.82 23.18
CA GLU A 415 -18.15 -16.07 24.12
C GLU A 415 -16.87 -15.29 23.73
N PRO A 416 -16.05 -14.87 24.71
CA PRO A 416 -14.76 -14.28 24.40
C PRO A 416 -13.86 -15.27 23.67
N VAL A 417 -13.23 -14.82 22.58
CA VAL A 417 -12.25 -15.63 21.83
C VAL A 417 -10.89 -15.64 22.52
N TRP A 418 -10.63 -14.65 23.38
CA TRP A 418 -9.40 -14.51 24.15
C TRP A 418 -9.70 -13.97 25.55
N THR A 419 -9.01 -14.52 26.55
CA THR A 419 -8.96 -14.00 27.91
C THR A 419 -7.55 -14.20 28.43
N ARG A 420 -6.93 -13.11 28.88
CA ARG A 420 -5.61 -13.13 29.48
C ARG A 420 -5.73 -13.78 30.86
N ILE A 421 -5.12 -14.94 31.02
CA ILE A 421 -5.02 -15.61 32.31
C ILE A 421 -4.04 -14.79 33.15
N ALA A 422 -4.48 -14.32 34.32
CA ALA A 422 -3.59 -13.67 35.27
C ALA A 422 -2.53 -14.68 35.70
N GLY A 423 -1.27 -14.41 35.32
CA GLY A 423 -0.11 -15.15 35.77
C GLY A 423 0.35 -14.71 37.14
#